data_AF-A0A2K0VWS1-F1
#
_entry.id   AF-A0A2K0VWS1-F1
#
_cell.length_a   1.000
_cell.length_b   1.000
_cell.length_c   1.000
_cell.angle_alpha   90.00
_cell.angle_beta   90.00
_cell.angle_gamma   90.00
#
_symmetry.space_group_name_H-M   'P 1'
#
loop_
_entity.id
_entity.type
_entity.pdbx_description
1 polymer ?
#
loop_
_entity_poly.entity_id
_entity_poly.type
_entity_poly.pdbx_seq_one_letter_code
_entity_poly.pdbx_strand_id
1 'polypeptide(L)'
;MERNSAGAASVIDEKTISARLSEENGIKDNCDDNYQNRGGAPADRREAKLRSASRKPKRFRVKPAVAPKAQQARECHNNVEKQYRARLKLRFEKLLTVLQASRREDERPREAKSLETNYCFSRGDILDAARQRISALEEENKRLSCKIQELSQAWMVG
;
A
#
# COMPACT_ATOMS: atom_id res chain seq x y z
N MET A 1 -60.62 4.34 -16.60
CA MET A 1 -59.89 5.45 -15.95
C MET A 1 -58.63 4.83 -15.37
N GLU A 2 -57.51 5.01 -16.06
CA GLU A 2 -56.33 5.76 -15.55
C GLU A 2 -55.47 4.90 -14.59
N ARG A 3 -54.15 4.76 -14.70
CA ARG A 3 -53.07 5.27 -15.58
C ARG A 3 -51.90 4.29 -15.46
N ASN A 4 -51.10 4.23 -16.52
CA ASN A 4 -49.82 3.54 -16.59
C ASN A 4 -48.78 4.24 -15.70
N SER A 5 -47.84 3.49 -15.10
CA SER A 5 -46.55 4.07 -14.67
C SER A 5 -45.43 3.03 -14.76
N ALA A 6 -44.61 3.19 -15.79
CA ALA A 6 -43.37 2.48 -16.01
C ALA A 6 -42.28 3.06 -15.09
N GLY A 7 -41.70 2.22 -14.23
CA GLY A 7 -40.47 2.53 -13.50
C GLY A 7 -39.29 1.93 -14.24
N ALA A 8 -38.54 2.75 -14.96
CA ALA A 8 -37.38 2.35 -15.74
C ALA A 8 -36.24 1.85 -14.83
N ALA A 9 -35.80 0.60 -15.03
CA ALA A 9 -34.52 0.13 -14.54
C ALA A 9 -33.41 0.79 -15.39
N SER A 10 -32.81 1.86 -14.87
CA SER A 10 -31.61 2.46 -15.46
C SER A 10 -30.41 1.57 -15.14
N VAL A 11 -30.13 0.64 -16.04
CA VAL A 11 -28.86 -0.07 -16.17
C VAL A 11 -27.76 0.98 -16.36
N ILE A 12 -26.97 1.22 -15.32
CA ILE A 12 -25.76 2.03 -15.40
C ILE A 12 -24.63 1.15 -15.91
N ASP A 13 -24.10 1.52 -17.07
CA ASP A 13 -23.01 0.88 -17.76
C ASP A 13 -21.66 1.29 -17.15
N GLU A 14 -20.81 0.30 -16.85
CA GLU A 14 -19.50 0.47 -16.21
C GLU A 14 -18.51 1.34 -17.03
N LYS A 15 -18.86 1.66 -18.28
CA LYS A 15 -18.05 2.46 -19.20
C LYS A 15 -18.00 3.95 -18.83
N THR A 16 -18.98 4.44 -18.06
CA THR A 16 -19.07 5.86 -17.70
C THR A 16 -18.18 6.24 -16.50
N ILE A 17 -17.83 5.29 -15.64
CA ILE A 17 -17.03 5.56 -14.43
C ILE A 17 -15.54 5.79 -14.77
N SER A 18 -15.06 5.23 -15.89
CA SER A 18 -13.65 5.33 -16.29
C SER A 18 -13.21 6.73 -16.74
N ALA A 19 -14.14 7.59 -17.16
CA ALA A 19 -13.81 8.90 -17.73
C ALA A 19 -13.53 10.01 -16.69
N ARG A 20 -13.95 9.84 -15.43
CA ARG A 20 -13.87 10.93 -14.42
C ARG A 20 -12.60 10.93 -13.56
N LEU A 21 -11.71 9.95 -13.70
CA LEU A 21 -10.46 9.85 -12.92
C LEU A 21 -9.19 10.25 -13.69
N SER A 22 -9.34 10.76 -14.92
CA SER A 22 -8.19 11.11 -15.78
C SER A 22 -7.81 12.59 -15.79
N GLU A 23 -8.52 13.46 -15.06
CA GLU A 23 -8.29 14.91 -15.08
C GLU A 23 -7.87 15.49 -13.72
N GLU A 24 -6.86 14.93 -13.07
CA GLU A 24 -6.10 15.67 -12.07
C GLU A 24 -4.72 15.01 -11.91
N ASN A 25 -3.67 15.80 -11.74
CA ASN A 25 -2.25 15.41 -11.65
C ASN A 25 -1.42 15.56 -12.93
N GLY A 26 -1.47 16.75 -13.53
CA GLY A 26 -0.36 17.29 -14.31
C GLY A 26 0.55 18.14 -13.43
N ILE A 27 1.44 17.52 -12.64
CA ILE A 27 2.53 18.25 -11.96
C ILE A 27 3.75 18.20 -12.89
N LYS A 28 4.13 19.38 -13.39
CA LYS A 28 5.19 19.59 -14.36
C LYS A 28 6.40 20.16 -13.61
N ASP A 29 7.27 19.28 -13.12
CA ASP A 29 8.51 19.67 -12.45
C ASP A 29 9.57 20.04 -13.49
N ASN A 30 9.60 21.32 -13.86
CA ASN A 30 10.72 21.93 -14.58
C ASN A 30 11.66 22.56 -13.56
N CYS A 31 12.86 21.99 -13.39
CA CYS A 31 13.93 22.57 -12.58
C CYS A 31 15.09 22.96 -13.52
N ASP A 32 15.05 24.16 -14.07
CA ASP A 32 16.15 24.77 -14.83
C ASP A 32 16.65 26.02 -14.07
N ASP A 33 17.50 25.83 -13.06
CA ASP A 33 18.21 26.92 -12.39
C ASP A 33 19.59 27.12 -13.02
N ASN A 34 19.64 27.92 -14.08
CA ASN A 34 20.86 28.41 -14.70
C ASN A 34 21.31 29.72 -14.02
N TYR A 35 22.14 29.62 -12.97
CA TYR A 35 22.85 30.78 -12.42
C TYR A 35 24.09 31.10 -13.26
N GLN A 36 23.94 32.04 -14.19
CA GLN A 36 25.05 32.82 -14.75
C GLN A 36 25.12 34.15 -14.02
N ASN A 37 26.20 34.43 -13.28
CA ASN A 37 26.57 35.83 -13.03
C ASN A 37 28.08 36.07 -12.87
N ARG A 38 28.58 36.88 -13.81
CA ARG A 38 29.62 37.91 -13.76
C ARG A 38 30.79 37.75 -12.78
N GLY A 39 31.96 37.58 -13.38
CA GLY A 39 32.99 38.62 -13.46
C GLY A 39 33.38 39.36 -12.17
N GLY A 40 34.46 38.91 -11.55
CA GLY A 40 35.29 39.68 -10.62
C GLY A 40 36.61 38.96 -10.38
N ALA A 41 37.74 39.60 -10.68
CA ALA A 41 39.10 39.14 -10.39
C ALA A 41 39.87 40.32 -9.72
N PRO A 42 41.06 40.16 -9.12
CA PRO A 42 41.91 38.97 -9.06
C PRO A 42 42.43 38.65 -7.64
N ALA A 43 42.65 37.36 -7.33
CA ALA A 43 43.56 36.96 -6.26
C ALA A 43 44.42 35.80 -6.77
N ASP A 44 45.72 36.02 -6.69
CA ASP A 44 46.82 35.26 -7.24
C ASP A 44 46.76 33.78 -6.80
N ARG A 45 46.21 32.92 -7.65
CA ARG A 45 46.20 31.48 -7.47
C ARG A 45 46.67 30.88 -8.78
N ARG A 46 47.92 30.40 -8.78
CA ARG A 46 48.60 29.72 -9.89
C ARG A 46 47.59 28.91 -10.71
N GLU A 47 47.24 29.42 -11.89
CA GLU A 47 46.31 28.77 -12.80
C GLU A 47 46.97 27.50 -13.34
N ALA A 48 46.68 26.38 -12.70
CA ALA A 48 46.89 25.09 -13.32
C ALA A 48 46.01 25.04 -14.58
N LYS A 49 46.63 25.18 -15.77
CA LYS A 49 45.97 24.97 -17.07
C LYS A 49 45.54 23.51 -17.16
N LEU A 50 44.36 23.21 -16.62
CA LEU A 50 43.70 21.93 -16.81
C LEU A 50 43.29 21.84 -18.27
N ARG A 51 43.62 20.71 -18.91
CA ARG A 51 43.14 20.41 -20.25
C ARG A 51 41.61 20.30 -20.20
N SER A 52 40.92 21.10 -21.00
CA SER A 52 39.47 20.98 -21.17
C SER A 52 39.14 19.56 -21.64
N ALA A 53 38.58 18.73 -20.76
CA ALA A 53 38.06 17.43 -21.14
C ALA A 53 36.91 17.63 -22.14
N SER A 54 36.92 16.86 -23.23
CA SER A 54 35.88 16.95 -24.27
C SER A 54 34.51 16.62 -23.67
N ARG A 55 33.69 17.64 -23.47
CA ARG A 55 32.27 17.50 -23.12
C ARG A 55 31.47 17.19 -24.37
N LYS A 56 31.63 15.98 -24.94
CA LYS A 56 30.67 15.52 -25.95
C LYS A 56 29.31 15.41 -25.26
N PRO A 57 28.27 16.11 -25.73
CA PRO A 57 26.95 16.04 -25.12
C PRO A 57 26.47 14.58 -25.13
N LYS A 58 25.89 14.16 -24.01
CA LYS A 58 25.35 12.81 -23.84
C LYS A 58 24.31 12.60 -24.93
N ARG A 59 24.58 11.71 -25.89
CA ARG A 59 23.59 11.37 -26.93
C ARG A 59 22.38 10.77 -26.22
N PHE A 60 21.26 11.50 -26.21
CA PHE A 60 19.98 10.96 -25.81
C PHE A 60 19.64 9.83 -26.79
N ARG A 61 19.79 8.58 -26.35
CA ARG A 61 19.28 7.44 -27.11
C ARG A 61 17.77 7.56 -27.08
N VAL A 62 17.17 7.88 -28.23
CA VAL A 62 15.71 7.78 -28.41
C VAL A 62 15.34 6.34 -28.08
N LYS A 63 14.46 6.15 -27.10
CA LYS A 63 13.96 4.81 -26.78
C LYS A 63 13.27 4.29 -28.04
N PRO A 64 13.65 3.09 -28.56
CA PRO A 64 13.01 2.56 -29.75
C PRO A 64 11.50 2.45 -29.51
N ALA A 65 10.71 2.87 -30.50
CA ALA A 65 9.26 2.82 -30.42
C ALA A 65 8.81 1.38 -30.15
N VAL A 66 8.11 1.17 -29.05
CA VAL A 66 7.55 -0.14 -28.70
C VAL A 66 6.32 -0.35 -29.59
N ALA A 67 6.22 -1.51 -30.24
CA ALA A 67 5.07 -1.82 -31.07
C ALA A 67 3.76 -1.72 -30.25
N PRO A 68 2.67 -1.15 -30.79
CA PRO A 68 1.42 -0.94 -30.03
C PRO A 68 0.87 -2.21 -29.35
N LYS A 69 0.97 -3.37 -30.02
CA LYS A 69 0.59 -4.67 -29.44
C LYS A 69 1.44 -5.07 -28.24
N ALA A 70 2.75 -4.80 -28.29
CA ALA A 70 3.65 -5.07 -27.17
C ALA A 70 3.39 -4.12 -25.99
N GLN A 71 2.98 -2.89 -26.26
CA GLN A 71 2.56 -1.93 -25.25
C GLN A 71 1.26 -2.37 -24.56
N GLN A 72 0.25 -2.77 -25.33
CA GLN A 72 -1.02 -3.29 -24.80
C GLN A 72 -0.82 -4.54 -23.93
N ALA A 73 0.05 -5.46 -24.34
CA ALA A 73 0.37 -6.66 -23.56
C ALA A 73 0.99 -6.32 -22.19
N ARG A 74 1.88 -5.32 -22.15
CA ARG A 74 2.49 -4.82 -20.90
C ARG A 74 1.45 -4.18 -19.99
N GLU A 75 0.56 -3.35 -20.55
CA GLU A 75 -0.49 -2.69 -19.79
C GLU A 75 -1.47 -3.69 -19.18
N CYS A 76 -1.91 -4.69 -19.95
CA CYS A 76 -2.74 -5.78 -19.45
C CYS A 76 -2.08 -6.49 -18.27
N HIS A 77 -0.81 -6.91 -18.42
CA HIS A 77 -0.06 -7.56 -17.35
C HIS A 77 0.07 -6.68 -16.10
N ASN A 78 0.44 -5.41 -16.27
CA ASN A 78 0.59 -4.47 -15.17
C ASN A 78 -0.72 -4.22 -14.42
N ASN A 79 -1.85 -4.19 -15.13
CA ASN A 79 -3.17 -4.02 -14.53
C ASN A 79 -3.53 -5.22 -13.65
N VAL A 80 -3.31 -6.44 -14.14
CA VAL A 80 -3.53 -7.67 -13.36
C VAL A 80 -2.65 -7.68 -12.10
N GLU A 81 -1.38 -7.36 -12.23
CA GLU A 81 -0.45 -7.31 -11.10
C GLU A 81 -0.82 -6.21 -10.09
N LYS A 82 -1.24 -5.04 -10.57
CA LYS A 82 -1.73 -3.95 -9.71
C LYS A 82 -2.96 -4.38 -8.91
N GLN A 83 -3.93 -5.02 -9.56
CA GLN A 83 -5.11 -5.57 -8.90
C GLN A 83 -4.75 -6.65 -7.88
N TYR A 84 -3.81 -7.53 -8.22
CA TYR A 84 -3.30 -8.54 -7.30
C TYR A 84 -2.69 -7.91 -6.05
N ARG A 85 -1.79 -6.93 -6.21
CA ARG A 85 -1.17 -6.21 -5.09
C ARG A 85 -2.19 -5.45 -4.25
N ALA A 86 -3.19 -4.82 -4.88
CA ALA A 86 -4.26 -4.14 -4.18
C ALA A 86 -5.09 -5.10 -3.31
N ARG A 87 -5.49 -6.24 -3.88
CA ARG A 87 -6.20 -7.31 -3.14
C ARG A 87 -5.36 -7.85 -1.99
N LEU A 88 -4.05 -8.05 -2.20
CA LEU A 88 -3.15 -8.53 -1.17
C LEU A 88 -3.01 -7.49 -0.03
N LYS A 89 -2.88 -6.20 -0.35
CA LYS A 89 -2.84 -5.12 0.64
C LYS A 89 -4.10 -5.12 1.52
N LEU A 90 -5.28 -5.23 0.92
CA LEU A 90 -6.54 -5.28 1.66
C LEU A 90 -6.61 -6.47 2.64
N ARG A 91 -6.05 -7.63 2.27
CA ARG A 91 -6.01 -8.80 3.18
C ARG A 91 -5.14 -8.52 4.41
N PHE A 92 -4.00 -7.86 4.25
CA PHE A 92 -3.15 -7.46 5.37
C PHE A 92 -3.82 -6.44 6.28
N GLU A 93 -4.51 -5.44 5.71
CA GLU A 93 -5.26 -4.46 6.50
C GLU A 93 -6.35 -5.13 7.34
N LYS A 94 -7.14 -6.04 6.74
CA LYS A 94 -8.14 -6.82 7.48
C LYS A 94 -7.52 -7.64 8.61
N LEU A 95 -6.41 -8.32 8.34
CA LEU A 95 -5.71 -9.10 9.36
C LEU A 95 -5.22 -8.22 10.50
N LEU A 96 -4.63 -7.07 10.18
CA LEU A 96 -4.18 -6.10 11.18
C LEU A 96 -5.34 -5.60 12.07
N THR A 97 -6.49 -5.29 11.49
CA THR A 97 -7.67 -4.87 12.27
C THR A 97 -8.10 -5.94 13.27
N VAL A 98 -8.10 -7.21 12.87
CA VAL A 98 -8.45 -8.33 13.76
C VAL A 98 -7.45 -8.45 14.92
N LEU A 99 -6.15 -8.33 14.64
CA LEU A 99 -5.11 -8.41 15.66
C LEU A 99 -5.21 -7.25 16.66
N GLN A 100 -5.39 -6.03 16.17
CA GLN A 100 -5.59 -4.86 17.01
C GLN A 100 -6.85 -4.97 17.87
N ALA A 101 -7.94 -5.50 17.32
CA ALA A 101 -9.16 -5.76 18.08
C ALA A 101 -8.92 -6.78 19.20
N SER A 102 -8.22 -7.89 18.93
CA SER A 102 -7.91 -8.89 19.96
C SER A 102 -7.05 -8.35 21.10
N ARG A 103 -6.09 -7.46 20.81
CA ARG A 103 -5.23 -6.85 21.83
C ARG A 103 -6.03 -5.96 22.79
N ARG A 104 -7.06 -5.27 22.29
CA ARG A 104 -7.92 -4.39 23.09
C ARG A 104 -8.85 -5.14 24.04
N GLU A 105 -9.28 -6.34 23.66
CA GLU A 105 -10.09 -7.22 24.53
C GLU A 105 -9.25 -7.78 25.68
N ASP A 106 -7.99 -8.15 25.41
CA ASP A 106 -7.08 -8.66 26.45
C ASP A 106 -6.60 -7.56 27.44
N GLU A 107 -6.57 -6.27 27.03
CA GLU A 107 -5.93 -5.17 27.80
C GLU A 107 -6.87 -4.26 28.64
N ARG A 108 -8.20 -4.48 28.72
CA ARG A 108 -9.04 -3.65 29.63
C ARG A 108 -9.17 -4.23 31.05
N PRO A 109 -9.11 -3.40 32.14
CA PRO A 109 -8.84 -1.96 32.22
C PRO A 109 -7.61 -1.68 33.09
N ARG A 110 -6.41 -1.53 32.50
CA ARG A 110 -5.30 -0.84 33.16
C ARG A 110 -4.75 0.24 32.23
N GLU A 111 -5.34 1.42 32.37
CA GLU A 111 -4.85 2.72 31.88
C GLU A 111 -4.53 2.77 30.39
N ALA A 112 -5.49 3.32 29.64
CA ALA A 112 -5.40 3.68 28.23
C ALA A 112 -4.11 4.41 27.88
N LYS A 113 -3.08 3.68 27.48
CA LYS A 113 -1.99 4.23 26.67
C LYS A 113 -2.50 4.35 25.26
N SER A 114 -3.08 5.51 24.97
CA SER A 114 -3.44 6.04 23.65
C SER A 114 -2.26 6.16 22.66
N LEU A 115 -1.16 5.44 22.90
CA LEU A 115 0.10 5.53 22.16
C LEU A 115 0.18 4.56 20.98
N GLU A 116 -0.67 3.53 20.93
CA GLU A 116 -0.51 2.43 19.97
C GLU A 116 -1.12 2.69 18.59
N THR A 117 -1.96 3.72 18.45
CA THR A 117 -2.60 4.04 17.16
C THR A 117 -1.63 4.52 16.08
N ASN A 118 -0.38 4.82 16.43
CA ASN A 118 0.68 5.22 15.49
C ASN A 118 1.71 4.12 15.22
N TYR A 119 1.54 2.91 15.74
CA TYR A 119 2.47 1.83 15.46
C TYR A 119 2.26 1.30 14.03
N CYS A 120 3.19 1.65 13.14
CA CYS A 120 3.20 1.17 11.76
C CYS A 120 3.68 -0.27 11.72
N PHE A 121 2.75 -1.23 11.58
CA PHE A 121 3.09 -2.63 11.41
C PHE A 121 3.71 -2.90 10.03
N SER A 122 4.86 -3.57 10.01
CA SER A 122 5.39 -4.15 8.78
C SER A 122 4.55 -5.36 8.36
N ARG A 123 4.61 -5.76 7.08
CA ARG A 123 3.92 -6.99 6.63
C ARG A 123 4.41 -8.24 7.36
N GLY A 124 5.69 -8.28 7.73
CA GLY A 124 6.26 -9.37 8.53
C GLY A 124 5.67 -9.37 9.93
N ASP A 125 5.63 -8.21 10.57
CA ASP A 125 5.11 -8.05 11.93
C ASP A 125 3.64 -8.49 12.03
N ILE A 126 2.82 -8.15 11.03
CA ILE A 126 1.42 -8.60 10.96
C ILE A 126 1.34 -10.13 10.96
N LEU A 127 2.19 -10.81 10.18
CA LEU A 127 2.19 -12.27 10.12
C LEU A 127 2.72 -12.90 11.40
N ASP A 128 3.73 -12.29 12.01
CA ASP A 128 4.34 -12.79 13.25
C ASP A 128 3.35 -12.67 14.42
N ALA A 129 2.70 -11.52 14.54
CA ALA A 129 1.62 -11.29 15.51
C ALA A 129 0.44 -12.24 15.28
N ALA A 130 0.07 -12.51 14.02
CA ALA A 130 -0.97 -13.49 13.70
C ALA A 130 -0.60 -14.90 14.16
N ARG A 131 0.65 -15.35 13.93
CA ARG A 131 1.12 -16.65 14.39
C ARG A 131 1.07 -16.75 15.92
N GLN A 132 1.57 -15.73 16.62
CA GLN A 132 1.52 -15.68 18.08
C GLN A 132 0.08 -15.74 18.60
N ARG A 133 -0.86 -15.01 17.98
CA ARG A 133 -2.26 -15.02 18.39
C ARG A 133 -2.92 -16.39 18.20
N ILE A 134 -2.65 -17.05 17.07
CA ILE A 134 -3.19 -18.39 16.82
C ILE A 134 -2.69 -19.37 17.89
N SER A 135 -1.38 -19.39 18.16
CA SER A 135 -0.80 -20.28 19.18
C SER A 135 -1.38 -20.03 20.57
N ALA A 136 -1.57 -18.77 20.96
CA ALA A 136 -2.20 -18.42 22.23
C ALA A 136 -3.66 -18.91 22.33
N LEU A 137 -4.44 -18.73 21.25
CA LEU A 137 -5.83 -19.22 21.19
C LEU A 137 -5.91 -20.74 21.22
N GLU A 138 -4.99 -21.44 20.56
CA GLU A 138 -4.91 -22.91 20.58
C GLU A 138 -4.62 -23.44 21.99
N GLU A 139 -3.68 -22.81 22.71
CA GLU A 139 -3.36 -23.17 24.09
C GLU A 139 -4.56 -22.92 25.02
N GLU A 140 -5.21 -21.77 24.90
CA GLU A 140 -6.40 -21.47 25.69
C GLU A 140 -7.54 -22.45 25.40
N ASN A 141 -7.80 -22.76 24.13
CA ASN A 141 -8.85 -23.69 23.73
C ASN A 141 -8.58 -25.10 24.28
N LYS A 142 -7.31 -25.54 24.29
CA LYS A 142 -6.89 -26.79 24.92
C LYS A 142 -7.16 -26.77 26.42
N ARG A 143 -6.77 -25.69 27.12
CA ARG A 143 -7.02 -25.53 28.56
C ARG A 143 -8.51 -25.58 28.90
N LEU A 144 -9.33 -24.85 28.14
CA LEU A 144 -10.78 -24.83 28.32
C LEU A 144 -11.39 -26.21 28.05
N SER A 145 -10.93 -26.90 27.01
CA SER A 145 -11.38 -28.27 26.69
C SER A 145 -11.07 -29.25 27.82
N CYS A 146 -9.86 -29.20 28.39
CA CYS A 146 -9.50 -30.00 29.56
C CYS A 146 -10.42 -29.69 30.75
N LYS A 147 -10.68 -28.39 31.02
CA LYS A 147 -11.56 -27.98 32.11
C LYS A 147 -13.00 -28.48 31.94
N ILE A 148 -13.53 -28.43 30.72
CA ILE A 148 -14.86 -28.94 30.40
C ILE A 148 -14.91 -30.45 30.63
N GLN A 149 -13.88 -31.19 30.20
CA GLN A 149 -13.81 -32.63 30.40
C GLN A 149 -13.78 -33.02 31.88
N GLU A 150 -12.97 -32.32 32.69
CA GLU A 150 -12.93 -32.52 34.14
C GLU A 150 -14.29 -32.30 34.80
N LEU A 151 -14.95 -31.18 34.48
CA LEU A 151 -16.26 -30.87 35.03
C LEU A 151 -17.31 -31.89 34.58
N SER A 152 -17.29 -32.29 33.31
CA SER A 152 -18.17 -33.33 32.79
C SER A 152 -17.98 -34.66 33.50
N GLN A 153 -16.73 -35.05 33.81
CA GLN A 153 -16.47 -36.28 34.56
C GLN A 153 -16.94 -36.16 36.02
N ALA A 154 -16.67 -35.03 36.67
CA ALA A 154 -17.12 -34.77 38.04
C ALA A 154 -18.66 -34.83 38.16
N TRP A 155 -19.38 -34.37 37.13
CA TRP A 155 -20.84 -34.41 37.08
C TRP A 155 -21.43 -35.80 36.76
N MET A 156 -20.66 -36.74 36.22
CA MET A 156 -21.13 -38.11 35.97
C MET A 156 -20.87 -39.06 37.14
N VAL A 157 -20.12 -38.65 38.16
CA VAL A 157 -19.70 -39.49 39.30
C VAL A 157 -20.39 -39.08 40.62
N GLY A 158 -21.16 -37.98 40.63
CA GLY A 158 -22.00 -37.55 41.76
C GLY A 158 -23.47 -37.80 41.51
#